data_AF-A0A3L6SH76-F1
#
_entry.id   AF-A0A3L6SH76-F1
#
_cell.length_a   1.000
_cell.length_b   1.000
_cell.length_c   1.000
_cell.angle_alpha   90.00
_cell.angle_beta   90.00
_cell.angle_gamma   90.00
#
_symmetry.space_group_name_H-M   'P 1'
#
loop_
_entity.id
_entity.type
_entity.pdbx_description
1 polymer ?
#
loop_
_entity_poly.entity_id
_entity_poly.type
_entity_poly.pdbx_seq_one_letter_code
_entity_poly.pdbx_strand_id
1 'polypeptide(L)' 'MKVRASVKRMCGFCKVVKRRGIVFIHCTANPKHKQRQGFSTLAEAAASCTHLPPPPPPPASSTASAAAFAE' A
#
# COMPACT_ATOMS: atom_id res chain seq x y z
N MET A 1 -15.36 -17.15 9.79
CA MET A 1 -15.53 -16.17 8.68
C MET A 1 -14.14 -15.67 8.29
N LYS A 2 -13.74 -15.76 7.02
CA LYS A 2 -12.39 -15.38 6.56
C LYS A 2 -12.44 -14.02 5.84
N VAL A 3 -11.58 -13.07 6.20
CA VAL A 3 -11.48 -11.78 5.49
C VAL A 3 -10.58 -11.99 4.27
N ARG A 4 -11.04 -11.57 3.08
CA ARG A 4 -10.26 -11.56 1.84
C ARG A 4 -10.50 -10.26 1.09
N ALA A 5 -9.51 -9.80 0.33
CA ALA A 5 -9.66 -8.63 -0.54
C ALA A 5 -10.75 -8.86 -1.61
N SER A 6 -10.78 -10.07 -2.18
CA SER A 6 -11.77 -10.47 -3.16
C SER A 6 -12.61 -11.64 -2.63
N VAL A 7 -13.93 -11.50 -2.72
CA VAL A 7 -14.91 -12.51 -2.29
C VAL A 7 -15.46 -13.27 -3.50
N LYS A 8 -15.38 -14.60 -3.47
CA LYS A 8 -15.89 -15.49 -4.54
C LYS A 8 -16.76 -16.61 -3.96
N ARG A 9 -17.86 -16.93 -4.64
CA ARG A 9 -18.74 -18.06 -4.28
C ARG A 9 -17.99 -19.37 -4.52
N MET A 10 -18.00 -20.26 -3.53
CA MET A 10 -17.36 -21.58 -3.62
C MET A 10 -18.37 -22.71 -3.84
N CYS A 11 -19.67 -22.43 -3.66
CA CYS A 11 -20.73 -23.42 -3.61
C CYS A 11 -22.04 -22.83 -4.15
N GLY A 12 -22.98 -23.67 -4.59
CA GLY A 12 -24.31 -23.22 -5.05
C GLY A 12 -25.14 -22.52 -3.96
N PHE A 13 -24.90 -22.85 -2.69
CA PHE A 13 -25.60 -22.26 -1.53
C PHE A 13 -24.96 -20.96 -1.02
N CYS A 14 -23.86 -20.52 -1.63
CA CYS A 14 -23.09 -19.37 -1.20
C CYS A 14 -23.75 -18.09 -1.74
N LYS A 15 -24.37 -17.29 -0.86
CA LYS A 15 -25.04 -16.04 -1.20
C LYS A 15 -24.16 -14.84 -0.87
N VAL A 16 -24.14 -13.86 -1.77
CA VAL A 16 -23.45 -12.59 -1.58
C VAL A 16 -24.43 -11.64 -0.89
N VAL A 17 -24.08 -11.13 0.28
CA VAL A 17 -24.93 -10.27 1.09
C VAL A 17 -24.16 -8.99 1.45
N LYS A 18 -24.75 -7.82 1.20
CA LYS A 18 -24.21 -6.54 1.65
C LYS A 18 -24.82 -6.18 2.99
N ARG A 19 -23.99 -5.97 4.03
CA ARG A 19 -24.43 -5.51 5.35
C ARG A 19 -23.56 -4.33 5.76
N ARG A 20 -24.16 -3.20 6.16
CA ARG A 20 -23.44 -1.99 6.59
C ARG A 20 -22.35 -1.55 5.58
N GLY A 21 -22.68 -1.60 4.28
CA GLY A 21 -21.75 -1.24 3.19
C GLY A 21 -20.66 -2.28 2.87
N ILE A 22 -20.52 -3.35 3.66
CA ILE A 22 -19.50 -4.38 3.46
C ILE A 22 -20.12 -5.61 2.78
N VAL A 23 -19.42 -6.20 1.81
CA VAL A 23 -19.84 -7.43 1.13
C VAL A 23 -19.39 -8.66 1.93
N PHE A 24 -20.31 -9.60 2.13
CA PHE A 24 -20.06 -10.88 2.79
C PHE A 24 -20.51 -12.03 1.91
N ILE A 25 -19.92 -13.19 2.13
CA ILE A 25 -20.45 -14.47 1.66
C ILE A 25 -21.08 -15.19 2.84
N HIS A 26 -22.37 -15.46 2.72
CA HIS A 26 -23.12 -16.29 3.64
C HIS A 26 -23.37 -17.64 2.99
N CYS A 27 -23.07 -18.72 3.70
CA CYS A 27 -23.40 -20.08 3.28
C CYS A 27 -24.17 -20.74 4.41
N THR A 28 -25.34 -21.29 4.08
CA THR A 28 -26.21 -22.04 5.00
C THR A 28 -25.73 -23.46 5.22
N ALA A 29 -25.25 -24.14 4.16
CA ALA A 29 -24.80 -25.52 4.23
C ALA A 29 -23.45 -25.70 4.97
N ASN A 30 -22.48 -24.81 4.73
CA ASN A 30 -21.11 -24.95 5.23
C ASN A 30 -20.56 -23.64 5.82
N PRO A 31 -20.18 -23.60 7.11
CA PRO A 31 -19.66 -22.39 7.75
C PRO A 31 -18.24 -22.00 7.28
N LYS A 32 -17.48 -22.95 6.70
CA LYS A 32 -16.14 -22.72 6.14
C LYS A 32 -16.13 -21.74 4.97
N HIS A 33 -17.24 -21.60 4.25
CA HIS A 33 -17.36 -20.69 3.11
C HIS A 33 -17.71 -19.24 3.49
N LYS A 34 -17.93 -18.92 4.78
CA LYS A 34 -18.22 -17.54 5.18
C LYS A 34 -17.02 -16.62 4.95
N GLN A 35 -17.18 -15.61 4.11
CA GLN A 35 -16.14 -14.62 3.79
C GLN A 35 -16.60 -13.19 4.06
N ARG A 36 -15.66 -12.28 4.36
CA ARG A 36 -15.86 -10.83 4.44
C ARG A 36 -14.92 -10.14 3.47
N GLN A 37 -15.44 -9.19 2.71
CA GLN A 37 -14.61 -8.33 1.87
C GLN A 37 -13.87 -7.31 2.75
N GLY A 38 -12.54 -7.30 2.63
CA GLY A 38 -11.70 -6.35 3.34
C GLY A 38 -10.26 -6.48 2.85
N PHE A 39 -9.65 -5.34 2.54
CA PHE A 39 -8.23 -5.26 2.25
C PHE A 39 -7.48 -5.40 3.58
N SER A 40 -6.72 -6.47 3.75
CA SER A 40 -5.67 -6.53 4.77
C SER A 40 -4.46 -5.74 4.25
N THR A 41 -4.65 -4.46 3.94
CA THR A 41 -3.57 -3.54 3.57
C THR A 41 -3.24 -2.70 4.80
N LEU A 42 -2.55 -3.31 5.77
CA LEU A 42 -1.71 -2.56 6.72
C LEU A 42 -0.24 -2.57 6.24
N ALA A 43 -0.01 -2.71 4.93
CA ALA A 43 1.32 -2.79 4.34
C ALA A 43 1.57 -1.72 3.27
N GLU A 44 0.80 -0.62 3.28
CA GLU A 44 1.03 0.50 2.36
C GLU A 44 0.87 1.85 3.06
N ALA A 45 1.40 1.95 4.28
CA ALA A 45 1.77 3.22 4.91
C ALA A 45 3.30 3.38 5.02
N ALA A 46 4.07 2.54 4.31
CA ALA A 46 5.54 2.60 4.27
C ALA A 46 6.11 3.02 2.90
N ALA A 47 5.28 3.23 1.87
CA ALA A 47 5.72 3.59 0.52
C ALA A 47 5.44 5.04 0.13
N SER A 48 4.96 5.89 1.04
CA SER A 48 4.78 7.34 0.80
C SER A 48 5.87 8.21 1.44
N CYS A 49 6.99 7.65 1.89
CA CYS A 49 8.07 8.43 2.54
C CYS A 49 9.48 8.24 1.95
N THR A 50 9.68 7.51 0.84
CA THR A 50 11.01 7.33 0.23
C THR A 50 11.17 7.89 -1.18
N HIS A 51 10.20 8.65 -1.69
CA HIS A 51 10.47 9.57 -2.79
C HIS A 51 10.40 11.02 -2.31
N LEU A 52 11.34 11.39 -1.44
CA LEU A 52 11.91 12.72 -1.57
C LEU A 52 13.01 12.59 -2.63
N PRO A 53 12.95 13.32 -3.76
CA PRO A 53 14.06 13.31 -4.71
C PRO A 53 15.32 13.78 -3.97
N PRO A 54 16.50 13.16 -4.19
CA PRO A 54 17.72 13.59 -3.54
C PRO A 54 17.99 15.07 -3.85
N PRO A 55 18.41 15.88 -2.86
CA PRO A 55 18.72 17.29 -3.09
C PRO A 55 19.83 17.41 -4.16
N PRO A 56 19.76 18.40 -5.07
CA PRO A 56 20.78 18.59 -6.10
C PRO A 56 22.15 18.87 -5.44
N PRO A 57 23.25 18.33 -5.99
CA PRO A 57 24.58 18.58 -5.46
C PRO A 57 24.90 20.08 -5.54
N PRO A 58 25.61 20.65 -4.55
CA PRO A 58 26.01 22.05 -4.60
C PRO A 58 26.91 22.29 -5.82
N PRO A 59 26.81 23.46 -6.49
CA PRO A 59 27.71 23.78 -7.57
C PRO A 59 29.14 23.79 -7.02
N ALA A 60 30.00 22.97 -7.61
CA ALA A 60 31.42 23.08 -7.43
C ALA A 60 31.83 24.47 -7.93
N SER A 61 31.95 25.41 -6.99
CA SER A 61 32.60 26.70 -7.21
C SER A 61 34.07 26.41 -7.50
N SER A 62 34.29 26.22 -8.79
CA SER A 62 35.55 26.39 -9.46
C SER A 62 36.07 27.81 -9.22
N THR A 63 37.39 27.90 -9.11
CA THR A 63 38.23 29.09 -9.30
C THR A 63 38.17 30.21 -8.26
N ALA A 64 39.26 30.33 -7.49
CA ALA A 64 40.12 31.50 -7.63
C ALA A 64 41.56 31.15 -7.20
N SER A 65 42.40 30.92 -8.20
CA SER A 65 43.84 31.11 -8.06
C SER A 65 44.13 32.60 -7.86
N ALA A 66 44.89 32.94 -6.84
CA ALA A 66 45.77 34.12 -6.79
C ALA A 66 46.89 33.75 -5.81
N ALA A 67 48.05 33.26 -6.29
CA ALA A 67 49.19 34.11 -6.66
C ALA A 67 49.44 35.16 -5.56
N ALA A 68 50.35 34.88 -4.61
CA ALA A 68 51.75 35.33 -4.69
C ALA A 68 51.85 36.84 -4.89
N PHE A 69 52.39 37.58 -3.91
CA PHE A 69 53.48 38.56 -4.05
C PHE A 69 53.73 39.31 -2.72
N ALA A 70 55.01 39.31 -2.28
CA ALA A 70 55.78 40.33 -1.54
C ALA A 70 55.19 40.94 -0.24
N GLU A 71 55.93 41.21 0.83
CA GLU A 71 57.37 41.45 1.06
C GLU A 71 57.66 41.19 2.55
#